data_AF-D3F078-F1
#
_entry.id   AF-D3F078-F1
#
_cell.length_a   1.000
_cell.length_b   1.000
_cell.length_c   1.000
_cell.angle_alpha   90.00
_cell.angle_beta   90.00
_cell.angle_gamma   90.00
#
_symmetry.space_group_name_H-M   'P 1'
#
loop_
_entity.id
_entity.type
_entity.pdbx_description
1 polymer ?
#
loop_
_entity_poly.entity_id
_entity_poly.type
_entity_poly.pdbx_seq_one_letter_code
_entity_poly.pdbx_strand_id
1 'polypeptide(L)'
;MNGALVLAATVRENVADYVNAVFTVYLILIFGYIVMSIMFSAGIRPPYSRWSNALFDFLRQVVEPYLNIFRRFMPNLGPFDLSPMVATFVLIIVWRIVVGLIRG
;
A
#
# COMPACT_ATOMS: atom_id res chain seq x y z
N MET A 1 6.78 -21.29 35.21
CA MET A 1 7.67 -20.62 34.25
C MET A 1 7.07 -20.51 32.83
N ASN A 2 5.91 -21.12 32.54
CA ASN A 2 5.36 -21.16 31.17
C ASN A 2 4.44 -19.96 30.82
N GLY A 3 3.81 -19.31 31.80
CA GLY A 3 2.85 -18.23 31.55
C GLY A 3 3.47 -16.98 30.91
N ALA A 4 4.62 -16.52 31.40
CA ALA A 4 5.30 -15.33 30.87
C ALA A 4 5.79 -15.53 29.42
N LEU A 5 6.25 -16.75 29.08
CA LEU A 5 6.67 -17.11 27.73
C LEU A 5 5.48 -17.16 26.76
N VAL A 6 4.34 -17.71 27.19
CA VAL A 6 3.10 -17.72 26.40
C VAL A 6 2.59 -16.29 26.16
N LEU A 7 2.60 -15.44 27.19
CA LEU A 7 2.19 -14.03 27.05
C LEU A 7 3.08 -13.27 26.05
N ALA A 8 4.39 -13.45 26.14
CA ALA A 8 5.33 -12.82 25.21
C ALA A 8 5.10 -13.28 23.76
N ALA A 9 4.84 -14.59 23.55
CA ALA A 9 4.54 -15.14 22.23
C ALA A 9 3.21 -14.59 21.68
N THR A 10 2.15 -14.51 22.49
CA THR A 10 0.86 -13.95 22.05
C THR A 10 0.96 -12.47 21.70
N VAL A 11 1.69 -11.68 22.50
CA VAL A 11 1.90 -10.26 22.19
C VAL A 11 2.65 -10.09 20.87
N ARG A 12 3.68 -10.90 20.64
CA ARG A 12 4.44 -10.89 19.38
C ARG A 12 3.53 -11.19 18.18
N GLU A 13 2.68 -12.21 18.27
CA GLU A 13 1.72 -12.53 17.21
C GLU A 13 0.73 -11.40 16.96
N ASN A 14 0.17 -10.80 18.01
CA ASN A 14 -0.75 -9.66 17.88
C ASN A 14 -0.08 -8.47 17.18
N VAL A 15 1.19 -8.20 17.49
CA VAL A 15 1.98 -7.15 16.82
C VAL A 15 2.21 -7.50 15.35
N ALA A 16 2.57 -8.76 15.05
CA ALA A 16 2.76 -9.20 13.67
C ALA A 16 1.48 -9.07 12.84
N ASP A 17 0.34 -9.45 13.40
CA ASP A 17 -0.96 -9.38 12.75
C ASP A 17 -1.40 -7.93 12.51
N TYR A 18 -1.15 -7.05 13.48
CA TYR A 18 -1.39 -5.62 13.30
C TYR A 18 -0.54 -5.04 12.16
N VAL A 19 0.77 -5.31 12.16
CA VAL A 19 1.68 -4.84 11.11
C VAL A 19 1.29 -5.41 9.74
N ASN A 20 0.89 -6.69 9.69
CA ASN A 20 0.38 -7.35 8.50
C ASN A 20 -0.89 -6.67 7.97
N ALA A 21 -1.81 -6.27 8.86
CA ALA A 21 -3.01 -5.53 8.48
C ALA A 21 -2.66 -4.15 7.89
N VAL A 22 -1.68 -3.43 8.45
CA VAL A 22 -1.22 -2.14 7.91
C VAL A 22 -0.68 -2.30 6.48
N PHE A 23 0.19 -3.29 6.24
CA PHE A 23 0.69 -3.57 4.90
C PHE A 23 -0.44 -3.94 3.92
N THR A 24 -1.40 -4.74 4.38
CA THR A 24 -2.56 -5.15 3.56
C THR A 24 -3.42 -3.94 3.17
N VAL A 25 -3.74 -3.07 4.14
CA VAL A 25 -4.50 -1.84 3.88
C VAL A 25 -3.74 -0.96 2.89
N TYR A 26 -2.44 -0.76 3.09
CA TYR A 26 -1.64 0.07 2.20
C TYR A 26 -1.58 -0.49 0.77
N LEU A 27 -1.48 -1.81 0.62
CA LEU A 27 -1.55 -2.49 -0.67
C LEU A 27 -2.90 -2.25 -1.37
N ILE A 28 -4.01 -2.30 -0.63
CA ILE A 28 -5.34 -1.99 -1.16
C ILE A 28 -5.41 -0.54 -1.62
N LEU A 29 -4.83 0.41 -0.88
CA LEU A 29 -4.79 1.83 -1.29
C LEU A 29 -4.00 2.02 -2.59
N ILE A 30 -2.83 1.38 -2.73
CA ILE A 30 -2.05 1.41 -3.98
C ILE A 30 -2.87 0.81 -5.13
N PHE A 31 -3.52 -0.33 -4.91
CA PHE A 31 -4.38 -0.94 -5.92
C PHE A 31 -5.52 -0.02 -6.35
N GLY A 32 -6.20 0.62 -5.39
CA GLY A 32 -7.23 1.63 -5.66
C GLY A 32 -6.68 2.80 -6.47
N TYR A 33 -5.48 3.31 -6.13
CA TYR A 33 -4.81 4.36 -6.89
C TYR A 33 -4.50 3.93 -8.34
N ILE A 34 -4.01 2.70 -8.56
CA ILE A 34 -3.75 2.16 -9.90
C ILE A 34 -5.02 2.12 -10.73
N VAL A 35 -6.11 1.56 -10.17
CA VAL A 35 -7.41 1.48 -10.86
C VAL A 35 -7.88 2.88 -11.23
N MET A 36 -7.80 3.84 -10.30
CA MET A 36 -8.17 5.23 -10.56
C MET A 36 -7.32 5.87 -11.66
N SER A 37 -6.00 5.67 -11.62
CA SER A 37 -5.08 6.19 -12.65
C SER A 37 -5.42 5.63 -14.04
N ILE A 38 -5.73 4.33 -14.13
CA ILE A 38 -6.12 3.69 -15.39
C ILE A 38 -7.48 4.21 -15.86
N MET A 39 -8.47 4.35 -14.97
CA MET A 39 -9.78 4.91 -15.31
C MET A 39 -9.68 6.32 -15.89
N PHE A 40 -8.89 7.20 -15.27
CA PHE A 40 -8.68 8.56 -15.76
C PHE A 40 -7.92 8.59 -17.10
N SER A 41 -6.89 7.74 -17.26
CA SER A 41 -6.16 7.58 -18.53
C SER A 41 -7.05 7.07 -19.66
N ALA A 42 -7.98 6.16 -19.35
CA ALA A 42 -8.98 5.63 -20.29
C ALA A 42 -10.13 6.61 -20.60
N GLY A 43 -10.12 7.83 -20.04
CA GLY A 43 -11.17 8.84 -20.24
C GLY A 43 -12.45 8.59 -19.46
N ILE A 44 -12.48 7.59 -18.57
CA ILE A 44 -13.62 7.26 -17.73
C ILE A 44 -13.63 8.23 -16.54
N ARG A 45 -14.53 9.22 -16.59
CA ARG A 45 -14.71 10.18 -15.50
C ARG A 45 -15.92 9.78 -14.66
N PRO A 46 -15.74 9.40 -13.38
CA PRO A 46 -16.87 9.11 -12.51
C PRO A 46 -17.74 10.36 -12.34
N PRO A 47 -19.06 10.20 -12.11
CA PRO A 47 -19.95 11.32 -11.84
C PRO A 47 -19.39 12.20 -10.72
N TYR A 48 -19.43 13.52 -10.92
CA TYR A 48 -18.96 14.48 -9.92
C TYR A 48 -19.77 14.31 -8.64
N SER A 49 -19.12 13.77 -7.60
CA SER A 49 -19.69 13.67 -6.26
C SER A 49 -18.64 14.14 -5.25
N ARG A 50 -19.08 14.82 -4.19
CA ARG A 50 -18.15 15.32 -3.16
C ARG A 50 -17.37 14.16 -2.51
N TRP A 51 -18.01 12.99 -2.39
CA TRP A 51 -17.42 11.77 -1.85
C TRP A 51 -16.36 11.15 -2.75
N SER A 52 -16.61 11.04 -4.05
CA SER A 52 -15.63 10.46 -4.99
C SER A 52 -14.37 11.33 -5.07
N ASN A 53 -14.52 12.66 -5.14
CA ASN A 53 -13.38 13.57 -5.12
C ASN A 53 -12.57 13.46 -3.82
N ALA A 54 -13.23 13.42 -2.66
CA ALA A 54 -12.55 13.27 -1.38
C ALA A 54 -11.76 11.94 -1.30
N LEU A 55 -12.31 10.84 -1.82
CA LEU A 55 -11.62 9.55 -1.89
C LEU A 55 -10.39 9.62 -2.81
N PHE A 56 -10.49 10.27 -3.96
CA PHE A 56 -9.37 10.39 -4.90
C PHE A 56 -8.27 11.27 -4.33
N ASP A 57 -8.63 12.39 -3.71
CA ASP A 57 -7.67 13.26 -3.05
C ASP A 57 -6.99 12.56 -1.89
N PHE A 58 -7.72 11.75 -1.11
CA PHE A 58 -7.13 10.94 -0.04
C PHE A 58 -6.15 9.91 -0.59
N LEU A 59 -6.56 9.10 -1.58
CA LEU A 59 -5.69 8.11 -2.20
C LEU A 59 -4.44 8.76 -2.77
N ARG A 60 -4.59 9.90 -3.45
CA ARG A 60 -3.47 10.65 -4.00
C ARG A 60 -2.53 11.12 -2.88
N GLN A 61 -3.04 11.77 -1.85
CA GLN A 61 -2.20 12.27 -0.74
C GLN A 61 -1.43 11.16 -0.01
N VAL A 62 -2.02 9.96 0.13
CA VAL A 62 -1.42 8.85 0.86
C VAL A 62 -0.46 8.02 -0.01
N VAL A 63 -0.80 7.78 -1.27
CA VAL A 63 -0.06 6.87 -2.15
C VAL A 63 1.01 7.62 -2.96
N GLU A 64 0.75 8.86 -3.37
CA GLU A 64 1.64 9.63 -4.24
C GLU A 64 3.05 9.87 -3.65
N PRO A 65 3.23 10.18 -2.35
CA PRO A 65 4.57 10.34 -1.78
C PRO A 65 5.44 9.08 -1.91
N TYR A 66 4.84 7.90 -1.72
CA TYR A 66 5.52 6.61 -1.87
C TYR A 66 5.87 6.34 -3.33
N LEU A 67 4.91 6.52 -4.24
CA LEU A 67 5.17 6.35 -5.68
C LEU A 67 6.21 7.33 -6.21
N ASN A 68 6.23 8.56 -5.71
CA ASN A 68 7.21 9.59 -6.11
C ASN A 68 8.65 9.18 -5.81
N ILE A 69 8.89 8.35 -4.79
CA ILE A 69 10.22 7.79 -4.53
C ILE A 69 10.65 6.92 -5.71
N PHE A 70 9.77 6.05 -6.20
CA PHE A 70 10.05 5.17 -7.34
C PHE A 70 10.08 5.90 -8.68
N ARG A 71 9.25 6.94 -8.85
CA ARG A 71 9.27 7.81 -10.05
C ARG A 71 10.59 8.56 -10.23
N ARG A 72 11.38 8.76 -9.18
CA ARG A 72 12.73 9.35 -9.32
C ARG A 72 13.72 8.39 -9.97
N PHE A 73 13.50 7.09 -9.86
CA PHE A 73 14.38 6.06 -10.42
C PHE A 73 13.90 5.56 -11.79
N MET A 74 12.61 5.69 -12.09
CA MET A 74 12.04 5.27 -13.38
C MET A 74 11.79 6.45 -14.31
N PRO A 75 12.11 6.33 -15.61
CA PRO A 75 11.68 7.30 -16.60
C PRO A 75 10.14 7.33 -16.69
N ASN A 76 9.57 8.54 -16.84
CA ASN A 76 8.13 8.70 -17.04
C ASN A 76 7.73 8.12 -18.41
N LEU A 77 7.10 6.94 -18.43
CA LEU A 77 6.69 6.24 -19.65
C LEU A 77 5.35 6.74 -20.24
N GLY A 78 5.07 8.05 -20.11
CA GLY A 78 3.81 8.63 -20.56
C GLY A 78 2.63 8.26 -19.65
N PRO A 79 1.40 8.04 -20.19
CA PRO A 79 0.19 7.82 -19.39
C PRO A 79 0.14 6.46 -18.67
N PHE A 80 1.06 5.54 -19.00
CA PHE A 80 1.24 4.30 -18.26
C PHE A 80 2.31 4.50 -17.19
N ASP A 81 1.86 4.78 -15.97
CA ASP A 81 2.73 4.82 -14.82
C ASP A 81 3.07 3.39 -14.38
N LEU A 82 4.29 2.92 -14.68
CA LEU A 82 4.80 1.63 -14.18
C LEU A 82 5.26 1.73 -12.72
N SER A 83 5.36 2.95 -12.16
CA SER A 83 5.82 3.13 -10.79
C SER A 83 5.01 2.40 -9.73
N PRO A 84 3.67 2.28 -9.84
CA PRO A 84 2.88 1.53 -8.88
C PRO A 84 3.17 0.02 -8.91
N MET A 85 3.54 -0.54 -10.07
CA MET A 85 3.90 -1.97 -10.17
C MET A 85 5.17 -2.26 -9.40
N VAL A 86 6.22 -1.47 -9.61
CA VAL A 86 7.49 -1.62 -8.89
C VAL A 86 7.32 -1.32 -7.41
N ALA A 87 6.58 -0.26 -7.07
CA ALA A 87 6.28 0.11 -5.70
C ALA A 87 5.52 -1.00 -4.96
N THR A 88 4.59 -1.68 -5.64
CA THR A 88 3.86 -2.85 -5.11
C THR A 88 4.79 -4.03 -4.88
N PHE A 89 5.67 -4.33 -5.84
CA PHE A 89 6.62 -5.43 -5.71
C PHE A 89 7.57 -5.24 -4.52
N VAL A 90 8.13 -4.03 -4.39
CA VAL A 90 8.99 -3.66 -3.26
C VAL A 90 8.22 -3.73 -1.93
N LEU A 91 6.98 -3.24 -1.91
CA LEU A 91 6.13 -3.32 -0.71
C LEU A 91 5.91 -4.77 -0.26
N ILE A 92 5.65 -5.69 -1.19
CA ILE A 92 5.43 -7.11 -0.87
C ILE A 92 6.70 -7.74 -0.27
N ILE A 93 7.88 -7.43 -0.82
CA ILE A 93 9.15 -7.93 -0.27
C ILE A 93 9.34 -7.41 1.16
N VAL A 94 9.19 -6.10 1.36
CA VAL A 94 9.32 -5.46 2.68
C VAL A 94 8.31 -6.05 3.67
N TRP A 95 7.07 -6.24 3.24
CA TRP A 95 6.01 -6.85 4.05
C TRP A 95 6.41 -8.24 4.54
N ARG A 96 6.82 -9.14 3.64
CA ARG A 96 7.20 -10.51 3.99
C ARG A 96 8.37 -10.56 4.97
N ILE A 97 9.38 -9.71 4.75
CA ILE A 97 10.55 -9.61 5.63
C ILE A 97 10.13 -9.10 7.01
N VAL A 98 9.44 -7.96 7.08
CA VAL A 98 9.06 -7.33 8.35
C VAL A 98 8.15 -8.23 9.17
N VAL A 99 7.09 -8.80 8.58
CA VAL A 99 6.19 -9.70 9.32
C VAL A 99 6.89 -11.00 9.70
N GLY A 100 7.75 -11.55 8.84
CA GLY A 100 8.55 -12.73 9.16
C GLY A 100 9.49 -12.52 10.35
N LEU A 101 10.15 -11.36 10.42
CA LEU A 101 11.03 -10.97 11.52
C LEU A 101 10.27 -10.73 12.83
N ILE A 102 9.00 -10.31 12.77
CA ILE A 102 8.18 -10.13 13.97
C ILE A 102 7.66 -11.49 14.46
N ARG A 103 7.26 -12.40 13.56
CA ARG A 103 6.73 -13.72 13.95
C ARG A 103 7.80 -14.70 14.41
N GLY A 104 8.96 -14.72 13.75
CA GLY A 104 10.12 -15.54 14.13
C GLY A 104 10.74 -15.10 15.46
#